data_AF-A0AAV1ZT16-F1
#
_entry.id   AF-A0AAV1ZT16-F1
#
_cell.length_a   1.000
_cell.length_b   1.000
_cell.length_c   1.000
_cell.angle_alpha   90.00
_cell.angle_beta   90.00
_cell.angle_gamma   90.00
#
_symmetry.space_group_name_H-M   'P 1'
#
loop_
_entity.id
_entity.type
_entity.pdbx_description
1 polymer ?
#
loop_
_entity_poly.entity_id
_entity_poly.type
_entity_poly.pdbx_seq_one_letter_code
_entity_poly.pdbx_strand_id
1 'polypeptide(L)'
;MRKKIILLIFISSFSSTACLGLTYYSVFIPSEISIQLCFSLCAIAEIVALILAAMTLQCMGRRCSTFLFGALSGIVCLLQAFSTPYIGWKLSLVLYTAAKCFAHISNVILPLWTREQLPVVTREKGYYFIDTLSLVGPISVPIIIYQAEDYPFLPMSVFGSLLLLSAIFSIGLPDTRHLKNLQTLHDAEMFGKYWKWKDYFTSGPKKADHKNGILKSMEKKPQSPILGLLRKRDSFHLANAEGEIEVLECNFESSVLEESAVKV
;
A
#
# COMPACT_ATOMS: atom_id res chain seq x y z
N MET A 1 2.85 -3.20 -15.73
CA MET A 1 2.26 -2.05 -15.02
C MET A 1 0.80 -1.78 -15.36
N ARG A 2 0.41 -1.65 -16.64
CA ARG A 2 -0.96 -1.28 -17.05
C ARG A 2 -2.07 -2.12 -16.37
N LYS A 3 -1.98 -3.45 -16.41
CA LYS A 3 -2.95 -4.36 -15.77
C LYS A 3 -3.13 -4.12 -14.26
N LYS A 4 -2.04 -3.80 -13.55
CA LYS A 4 -2.08 -3.51 -12.10
C LYS A 4 -2.77 -2.19 -11.80
N ILE A 5 -2.48 -1.16 -12.60
CA ILE A 5 -3.11 0.15 -12.45
C ILE A 5 -4.62 0.04 -12.68
N ILE A 6 -5.03 -0.70 -13.72
CA ILE A 6 -6.45 -0.97 -13.99
C ILE A 6 -7.11 -1.66 -12.78
N LEU A 7 -6.48 -2.70 -12.22
CA LEU A 7 -7.00 -3.37 -11.02
C LEU A 7 -7.08 -2.44 -9.80
N LEU A 8 -6.07 -1.58 -9.58
CA LEU A 8 -6.09 -0.58 -8.50
C LEU A 8 -7.26 0.40 -8.64
N ILE A 9 -7.53 0.87 -9.86
CA ILE A 9 -8.67 1.75 -10.15
C ILE A 9 -9.99 1.03 -9.81
N PHE A 10 -10.16 -0.22 -10.23
CA PHE A 10 -11.38 -0.98 -9.92
C PHE A 10 -11.58 -1.20 -8.42
N ILE A 11 -10.53 -1.64 -7.70
CA ILE A 11 -10.59 -1.87 -6.25
C ILE A 11 -10.92 -0.57 -5.51
N SER A 12 -10.23 0.52 -5.86
CA SER A 12 -10.41 1.83 -5.22
C SER A 12 -11.78 2.43 -5.56
N SER A 13 -12.29 2.21 -6.78
CA SER A 13 -13.63 2.67 -7.15
C SER A 13 -14.71 1.95 -6.36
N PHE A 14 -14.66 0.61 -6.27
CA PHE A 14 -15.65 -0.17 -5.52
C PHE A 14 -15.58 0.11 -4.01
N SER A 15 -14.37 0.16 -3.44
CA SER A 15 -14.19 0.49 -2.01
C SER A 15 -14.70 1.89 -1.68
N SER A 16 -14.36 2.90 -2.49
CA SER A 16 -14.78 4.29 -2.27
C SER A 16 -16.31 4.44 -2.41
N THR A 17 -16.89 3.81 -3.43
CA THR A 17 -18.36 3.81 -3.64
C THR A 17 -19.09 3.23 -2.44
N ALA A 18 -18.66 2.06 -1.95
CA ALA A 18 -19.32 1.41 -0.81
C ALA A 18 -19.09 2.17 0.50
N CYS A 19 -17.89 2.70 0.74
CA CYS A 19 -17.57 3.46 1.94
C CYS A 19 -18.39 4.76 2.03
N LEU A 20 -18.43 5.53 0.93
CA LEU A 20 -19.25 6.73 0.85
C LEU A 20 -20.75 6.40 0.88
N GLY A 21 -21.15 5.36 0.16
CA GLY A 21 -22.53 4.86 0.15
C GLY A 21 -23.05 4.50 1.53
N LEU A 22 -22.26 3.77 2.32
CA LEU A 22 -22.60 3.46 3.72
C LEU A 22 -22.73 4.74 4.56
N THR A 23 -21.86 5.73 4.36
CA THR A 23 -21.94 7.01 5.09
C THR A 23 -23.20 7.79 4.76
N TYR A 24 -23.58 7.92 3.49
CA TYR A 24 -24.83 8.57 3.11
C TYR A 24 -26.06 7.78 3.54
N TYR A 25 -25.99 6.44 3.55
CA TYR A 25 -27.07 5.58 4.02
C TYR A 25 -27.36 5.74 5.53
N SER A 26 -26.43 6.29 6.32
CA SER A 26 -26.65 6.55 7.76
C SER A 26 -27.88 7.43 8.04
N VAL A 27 -28.23 8.32 7.11
CA VAL A 27 -29.39 9.22 7.17
C VAL A 27 -30.70 8.46 6.97
N PHE A 28 -30.66 7.36 6.22
CA PHE A 28 -31.81 6.52 5.83
C PHE A 28 -32.06 5.35 6.77
N ILE A 29 -31.40 5.27 7.91
CA ILE A 29 -31.73 4.32 8.98
C ILE A 29 -32.55 5.09 10.04
N PRO A 30 -33.84 5.41 9.81
CA PRO A 30 -34.69 5.94 10.86
C PRO A 30 -35.15 4.80 11.75
N SER A 31 -34.58 4.73 12.95
CA SER A 31 -35.10 3.89 14.03
C SER A 31 -35.24 4.74 15.28
N GLU A 32 -36.39 5.37 15.50
CA GLU A 32 -36.86 5.92 16.81
C GLU A 32 -35.90 6.88 17.57
N ILE A 33 -34.73 7.19 17.01
CA ILE A 33 -33.60 7.90 17.60
C ILE A 33 -33.33 9.12 16.74
N SER A 34 -32.99 10.24 17.40
CA SER A 34 -32.50 11.44 16.75
C SER A 34 -31.34 11.12 15.80
N ILE A 35 -31.48 11.51 14.53
CA ILE A 35 -30.46 11.37 13.46
C ILE A 35 -29.03 11.73 13.91
N GLN A 36 -28.92 12.68 14.86
CA GLN A 36 -27.68 13.11 15.50
C GLN A 36 -26.92 11.96 16.16
N LEU A 37 -27.60 11.02 16.83
CA LEU A 37 -26.96 9.93 17.54
C LEU A 37 -26.39 8.87 16.58
N CYS A 38 -27.11 8.52 15.52
CA CYS A 38 -26.60 7.63 14.47
C CYS A 38 -25.37 8.23 13.78
N PHE A 39 -25.40 9.53 13.48
CA PHE A 39 -24.26 10.24 12.90
C PHE A 39 -23.06 10.28 13.87
N SER A 40 -23.28 10.58 15.16
CA SER A 40 -22.23 10.55 16.18
C SER A 40 -21.60 9.16 16.33
N LEU A 41 -22.41 8.09 16.33
CA LEU A 41 -21.91 6.72 16.38
C LEU A 41 -21.07 6.37 15.15
N CYS A 42 -21.51 6.80 13.96
CA CYS A 42 -20.74 6.64 12.74
C CYS A 42 -19.39 7.37 12.81
N ALA A 43 -19.37 8.60 13.29
CA ALA A 43 -18.14 9.39 13.43
C ALA A 43 -17.17 8.76 14.44
N ILE A 44 -17.68 8.28 15.59
CA ILE A 44 -16.88 7.54 16.57
C ILE A 44 -16.32 6.27 15.95
N ALA A 45 -17.13 5.51 15.20
CA ALA A 45 -16.70 4.29 14.52
C ALA A 45 -15.58 4.58 13.49
N GLU A 46 -15.63 5.71 12.78
CA GLU A 46 -14.57 6.14 11.86
C GLU A 46 -13.25 6.44 12.59
N ILE A 47 -13.31 7.14 13.74
CA ILE A 47 -12.12 7.43 14.55
C ILE A 47 -11.52 6.13 15.09
N VAL A 48 -12.36 5.21 15.58
CA VAL A 48 -11.92 3.89 16.06
C VAL A 48 -11.31 3.08 14.92
N ALA A 49 -11.92 3.11 13.73
CA ALA A 49 -11.40 2.45 12.55
C ALA A 49 -10.00 2.95 12.18
N LEU A 50 -9.70 4.25 12.30
CA LEU A 50 -8.37 4.79 12.06
C LEU A 50 -7.32 4.21 13.00
N ILE A 51 -7.62 4.12 14.29
CA ILE A 51 -6.72 3.55 15.31
C ILE A 51 -6.48 2.06 15.03
N LEU A 52 -7.55 1.31 14.76
CA LEU A 52 -7.48 -0.12 14.44
C LEU A 52 -6.72 -0.37 13.13
N ALA A 53 -6.87 0.49 12.13
CA ALA A 53 -6.12 0.42 10.88
C ALA A 53 -4.62 0.57 11.14
N ALA A 54 -4.22 1.53 11.97
CA ALA A 54 -2.82 1.72 12.34
C ALA A 54 -2.23 0.50 13.07
N MET A 55 -2.97 -0.09 14.01
CA MET A 55 -2.54 -1.32 14.71
C MET A 55 -2.45 -2.50 13.75
N THR A 56 -3.43 -2.66 12.85
CA THR A 56 -3.47 -3.83 11.98
C THR A 56 -2.38 -3.78 10.89
N LEU A 57 -1.99 -2.59 10.46
CA LEU A 57 -0.83 -2.40 9.59
C LEU A 57 0.47 -2.93 10.19
N GLN A 58 0.63 -2.84 11.52
CA GLN A 58 1.81 -3.36 12.23
C GLN A 58 1.78 -4.89 12.31
N CYS A 59 0.60 -5.50 12.46
CA CYS A 59 0.46 -6.95 12.70
C CYS A 59 0.27 -7.79 11.42
N MET A 60 -0.68 -7.41 10.55
CA MET A 60 -1.23 -8.33 9.53
C MET A 60 -0.80 -8.00 8.09
N GLY A 61 -0.04 -6.93 7.87
CA GLY A 61 0.38 -6.50 6.53
C GLY A 61 -0.77 -5.91 5.70
N ARG A 62 -0.43 -5.14 4.66
CA ARG A 62 -1.40 -4.26 3.95
C ARG A 62 -2.45 -5.03 3.15
N ARG A 63 -2.01 -6.07 2.44
CA ARG A 63 -2.89 -6.88 1.57
C ARG A 63 -3.91 -7.69 2.37
N CYS A 64 -3.44 -8.44 3.37
CA CYS A 64 -4.33 -9.26 4.20
C CYS A 64 -5.34 -8.40 4.95
N SER A 65 -4.92 -7.24 5.45
CA SER A 65 -5.84 -6.32 6.13
C SER A 65 -6.94 -5.83 5.20
N THR A 66 -6.58 -5.37 3.99
CA THR A 66 -7.55 -4.89 3.00
C THR A 66 -8.54 -5.99 2.61
N PHE A 67 -8.04 -7.22 2.39
CA PHE A 67 -8.88 -8.37 2.06
C PHE A 67 -9.80 -8.77 3.22
N LEU A 68 -9.25 -8.97 4.42
CA LEU A 68 -10.00 -9.47 5.58
C LEU A 68 -11.06 -8.48 6.03
N PHE A 69 -10.71 -7.20 6.21
CA PHE A 69 -11.68 -6.19 6.62
C PHE A 69 -12.69 -5.87 5.50
N GLY A 70 -12.26 -5.85 4.24
CA GLY A 70 -13.16 -5.69 3.10
C GLY A 70 -14.18 -6.83 2.99
N ALA A 71 -13.71 -8.08 3.11
CA ALA A 71 -14.57 -9.26 3.08
C ALA A 71 -15.50 -9.31 4.30
N LEU A 72 -14.97 -9.06 5.51
CA LEU A 72 -15.77 -9.03 6.72
C LEU A 72 -16.84 -7.94 6.67
N SER A 73 -16.49 -6.74 6.20
CA SER A 73 -17.45 -5.66 5.99
C SER A 73 -18.55 -6.05 5.00
N GLY A 74 -18.19 -6.63 3.84
CA GLY A 74 -19.15 -7.08 2.84
C GLY A 74 -20.10 -8.17 3.36
N ILE A 75 -19.59 -9.15 4.10
CA ILE A 75 -20.39 -10.22 4.72
C ILE A 75 -21.35 -9.62 5.76
N VAL A 76 -20.87 -8.76 6.66
CA VAL A 76 -21.71 -8.13 7.68
C VAL A 76 -22.77 -7.22 7.05
N CYS A 77 -22.44 -6.53 5.96
CA CYS A 77 -23.39 -5.69 5.21
C CYS A 77 -24.49 -6.52 4.53
N LEU A 78 -24.15 -7.67 3.94
CA LEU A 78 -25.13 -8.61 3.40
C LEU A 78 -25.99 -9.23 4.49
N LEU A 79 -25.39 -9.67 5.61
CA LEU A 79 -26.12 -10.18 6.77
C LEU A 79 -27.12 -9.14 7.26
N GLN A 80 -26.67 -7.89 7.41
CA GLN A 80 -27.52 -6.77 7.79
C GLN A 80 -28.70 -6.58 6.82
N ALA A 81 -28.46 -6.64 5.50
CA ALA A 81 -29.51 -6.48 4.49
C ALA A 81 -30.63 -7.54 4.63
N PHE A 82 -30.27 -8.81 4.90
CA PHE A 82 -31.23 -9.90 5.04
C PHE A 82 -31.85 -10.00 6.44
N SER A 83 -31.13 -9.55 7.47
CA SER A 83 -31.56 -9.62 8.86
C SER A 83 -32.46 -8.46 9.29
N THR A 84 -32.38 -7.29 8.65
CA THR A 84 -33.20 -6.10 8.94
C THR A 84 -34.68 -6.39 9.22
N PRO A 85 -35.42 -7.18 8.41
CA PRO A 85 -36.86 -7.38 8.65
C PRO A 85 -37.19 -8.27 9.85
N TYR A 86 -36.22 -9.04 10.37
CA TYR A 86 -36.45 -10.03 11.44
C TYR A 86 -35.86 -9.62 12.79
N ILE A 87 -35.00 -8.61 12.80
CA ILE A 87 -34.16 -8.26 13.94
C ILE A 87 -34.50 -6.85 14.45
N GLY A 88 -34.49 -6.70 15.77
CA GLY A 88 -34.73 -5.42 16.42
C GLY A 88 -33.75 -4.33 15.98
N TRP A 89 -34.22 -3.08 15.97
CA TRP A 89 -33.48 -1.91 15.50
C TRP A 89 -32.09 -1.75 16.12
N LYS A 90 -31.92 -2.11 17.41
CA LYS A 90 -30.64 -2.03 18.13
C LYS A 90 -29.56 -2.89 17.48
N LEU A 91 -29.90 -4.14 17.15
CA LEU A 91 -28.94 -5.07 16.57
C LEU A 91 -28.65 -4.71 15.11
N SER A 92 -29.65 -4.21 14.39
CA SER A 92 -29.49 -3.61 13.06
C SER A 92 -28.47 -2.46 13.05
N LEU A 93 -28.57 -1.55 14.04
CA LEU A 93 -27.64 -0.44 14.19
C LEU A 93 -26.21 -0.91 14.53
N VAL A 94 -26.07 -1.92 15.40
CA VAL A 94 -24.77 -2.49 15.76
C VAL A 94 -24.09 -3.14 14.56
N LEU A 95 -24.83 -3.95 13.80
CA LEU A 95 -24.33 -4.61 12.58
C LEU A 95 -23.94 -3.59 11.51
N TYR A 96 -24.76 -2.55 11.29
CA TYR A 96 -24.42 -1.45 10.38
C TYR A 96 -23.15 -0.71 10.82
N THR A 97 -23.06 -0.34 12.10
CA THR A 97 -21.89 0.38 12.64
C THR A 97 -20.63 -0.48 12.53
N ALA A 98 -20.73 -1.79 12.79
CA ALA A 98 -19.64 -2.73 12.61
C ALA A 98 -19.21 -2.87 11.14
N ALA A 99 -20.15 -3.05 10.22
CA ALA A 99 -19.87 -3.10 8.78
C ALA A 99 -19.17 -1.83 8.30
N LYS A 100 -19.68 -0.66 8.72
CA LYS A 100 -19.08 0.65 8.42
C LYS A 100 -17.67 0.76 8.98
N CYS A 101 -17.44 0.38 10.24
CA CYS A 101 -16.10 0.38 10.85
C CYS A 101 -15.11 -0.46 10.04
N PHE A 102 -15.45 -1.70 9.69
CA PHE A 102 -14.59 -2.56 8.86
C PHE A 102 -14.36 -2.00 7.45
N ALA A 103 -15.38 -1.41 6.82
CA ALA A 103 -15.23 -0.74 5.52
C ALA A 103 -14.22 0.40 5.61
N HIS A 104 -14.30 1.24 6.65
CA HIS A 104 -13.37 2.35 6.87
C HIS A 104 -11.95 1.88 7.12
N ILE A 105 -11.73 0.81 7.90
CA ILE A 105 -10.39 0.24 8.10
C ILE A 105 -9.77 -0.13 6.75
N SER A 106 -10.50 -0.84 5.90
CA SER A 106 -10.03 -1.21 4.56
C SER A 106 -9.77 0.02 3.68
N ASN A 107 -10.68 1.00 3.71
CA ASN A 107 -10.56 2.22 2.90
C ASN A 107 -9.42 3.16 3.33
N VAL A 108 -8.95 3.07 4.57
CA VAL A 108 -7.76 3.79 5.06
C VAL A 108 -6.47 3.11 4.60
N ILE A 109 -6.44 1.78 4.61
CA ILE A 109 -5.26 0.98 4.23
C ILE A 109 -5.05 0.97 2.72
N LEU A 110 -6.13 0.95 1.93
CA LEU A 110 -6.08 0.82 0.47
C LEU A 110 -5.31 1.95 -0.24
N PRO A 111 -5.50 3.25 0.07
CA PRO A 111 -4.67 4.33 -0.47
C PRO A 111 -3.19 4.23 -0.13
N LEU A 112 -2.87 3.79 1.09
CA LEU A 112 -1.49 3.58 1.52
C LEU A 112 -0.84 2.46 0.69
N TRP A 113 -1.55 1.34 0.55
CA TRP A 113 -1.10 0.22 -0.27
C TRP A 113 -0.93 0.60 -1.75
N THR A 114 -1.85 1.40 -2.29
CA THR A 114 -1.78 1.92 -3.66
C THR A 114 -0.52 2.74 -3.90
N ARG A 115 -0.14 3.62 -2.95
CA ARG A 115 1.08 4.44 -3.05
C ARG A 115 2.37 3.62 -3.04
N GLU A 116 2.38 2.45 -2.41
CA GLU A 116 3.55 1.56 -2.40
C GLU A 116 3.73 0.79 -3.70
N GLN A 117 2.64 0.49 -4.39
CA GLN A 117 2.68 -0.13 -5.70
C GLN A 117 3.24 0.82 -6.77
N LEU A 118 3.19 2.14 -6.50
CA LEU A 118 3.66 3.17 -7.41
C LEU A 118 5.15 3.50 -7.17
N PRO A 119 5.91 3.74 -8.25
CA PRO A 119 7.32 4.12 -8.15
C PRO A 119 7.47 5.52 -7.55
N VAL A 120 8.50 5.73 -6.73
CA VAL A 120 8.71 6.96 -5.95
C VAL A 120 8.65 8.22 -6.82
N VAL A 121 9.21 8.17 -8.03
CA VAL A 121 9.26 9.30 -8.98
C VAL A 121 7.89 9.78 -9.46
N THR A 122 6.89 8.91 -9.49
CA THR A 122 5.53 9.23 -9.96
C THR A 122 4.47 8.80 -8.96
N ARG A 123 4.84 8.62 -7.68
CA ARG A 123 3.94 8.07 -6.67
C ARG A 123 2.71 8.95 -6.47
N GLU A 124 2.93 10.23 -6.17
CA GLU A 124 1.81 11.16 -5.92
C GLU A 124 1.00 11.38 -7.19
N LYS A 125 1.67 11.69 -8.32
CA LYS A 125 1.00 11.92 -9.61
C LYS A 125 0.18 10.72 -10.06
N GLY A 126 0.73 9.51 -9.92
CA GLY A 126 0.04 8.27 -10.27
C GLY A 126 -1.10 7.95 -9.31
N TYR A 127 -0.94 8.24 -8.02
CA TYR A 127 -1.99 8.04 -7.03
C TYR A 127 -3.19 8.94 -7.33
N TYR A 128 -2.97 10.24 -7.53
CA TYR A 128 -4.05 11.17 -7.87
C TYR A 128 -4.76 10.80 -9.18
N PHE A 129 -4.02 10.31 -10.17
CA PHE A 129 -4.63 9.81 -11.41
C PHE A 129 -5.55 8.61 -11.16
N ILE A 130 -5.10 7.63 -10.36
CA ILE A 130 -5.92 6.47 -9.98
C ILE A 130 -7.15 6.91 -9.16
N ASP A 131 -6.95 7.80 -8.19
CA ASP A 131 -7.97 8.30 -7.28
C ASP A 131 -9.07 9.07 -8.04
N THR A 132 -8.67 9.96 -8.95
CA THR A 132 -9.60 10.72 -9.80
C THR A 132 -10.44 9.81 -10.70
N LEU A 133 -9.84 8.76 -11.27
CA LEU A 133 -10.60 7.78 -12.06
C LEU A 133 -11.51 6.90 -11.21
N SER A 134 -11.15 6.68 -9.94
CA SER A 134 -11.95 5.88 -9.02
C SER A 134 -13.24 6.58 -8.59
N LEU A 135 -13.27 7.92 -8.64
CA LEU A 135 -14.44 8.76 -8.33
C LEU A 135 -15.65 8.51 -9.24
N VAL A 136 -15.48 7.83 -10.38
CA VAL A 136 -16.60 7.43 -11.24
C VAL A 136 -17.60 6.53 -10.49
N GLY A 137 -17.12 5.72 -9.54
CA GLY A 137 -17.97 4.84 -8.75
C GLY A 137 -18.92 5.61 -7.81
N PRO A 138 -18.40 6.48 -6.92
CA PRO A 138 -19.22 7.30 -6.02
C PRO A 138 -20.33 8.13 -6.68
N ILE A 139 -20.20 8.49 -7.96
CA ILE A 139 -21.26 9.19 -8.71
C ILE A 139 -22.59 8.39 -8.72
N SER A 140 -22.51 7.05 -8.66
CA SER A 140 -23.69 6.18 -8.62
C SER A 140 -24.39 6.09 -7.25
N VAL A 141 -23.72 6.53 -6.16
CA VAL A 141 -24.22 6.43 -4.78
C VAL A 141 -25.60 7.07 -4.58
N PRO A 142 -25.85 8.35 -4.95
CA PRO A 142 -27.15 8.96 -4.73
C PRO A 142 -28.29 8.22 -5.45
N ILE A 143 -28.03 7.62 -6.61
CA ILE A 143 -29.01 6.83 -7.36
C ILE A 143 -29.36 5.55 -6.58
N ILE A 144 -28.34 4.86 -6.04
CA ILE A 144 -28.52 3.63 -5.24
C ILE A 144 -29.30 3.94 -3.96
N ILE A 145 -29.00 5.08 -3.32
CA ILE A 145 -29.64 5.49 -2.07
C ILE A 145 -31.07 5.97 -2.30
N TYR A 146 -31.35 6.66 -3.41
CA TYR A 146 -32.71 7.03 -3.75
C TYR A 146 -33.64 5.80 -3.84
N GLN A 147 -33.12 4.68 -4.38
CA GLN A 147 -33.86 3.42 -4.43
C GLN A 147 -34.14 2.79 -3.05
N ALA A 148 -33.47 3.27 -1.98
CA ALA A 148 -33.68 2.80 -0.62
C ALA A 148 -35.07 3.15 -0.07
N GLU A 149 -35.72 4.18 -0.60
CA GLU A 149 -37.07 4.60 -0.18
C GLU A 149 -38.10 3.50 -0.46
N ASP A 150 -38.03 2.87 -1.64
CA ASP A 150 -38.92 1.77 -2.00
C ASP A 150 -38.43 0.42 -1.44
N TYR A 151 -37.11 0.20 -1.46
CA TYR A 151 -36.50 -1.09 -1.14
C TYR A 151 -35.29 -0.92 -0.19
N PRO A 152 -35.49 -0.92 1.14
CA PRO A 152 -34.42 -0.65 2.11
C PRO A 152 -33.32 -1.74 2.15
N PHE A 153 -33.60 -2.96 1.66
CA PHE A 153 -32.62 -4.03 1.58
C PHE A 153 -31.61 -3.85 0.43
N LEU A 154 -32.01 -3.13 -0.62
CA LEU A 154 -31.30 -3.01 -1.89
C LEU A 154 -29.97 -2.26 -1.76
N PRO A 155 -29.88 -1.06 -1.14
CA PRO A 155 -28.61 -0.33 -1.02
C PRO A 155 -27.57 -1.10 -0.22
N MET A 156 -27.98 -1.73 0.89
CA MET A 156 -27.09 -2.54 1.72
C MET A 156 -26.56 -3.75 0.96
N SER A 157 -27.41 -4.44 0.20
CA SER A 157 -26.98 -5.56 -0.63
C SER A 157 -25.96 -5.13 -1.69
N VAL A 158 -26.21 -3.99 -2.36
CA VAL A 158 -25.32 -3.44 -3.38
C VAL A 158 -23.97 -3.05 -2.78
N PHE A 159 -23.94 -2.25 -1.70
CA PHE A 159 -22.68 -1.84 -1.07
C PHE A 159 -21.89 -3.03 -0.50
N GLY A 160 -22.58 -4.02 0.10
CA GLY A 160 -21.95 -5.25 0.56
C GLY A 160 -21.32 -6.06 -0.57
N SER A 161 -22.02 -6.18 -1.71
CA SER A 161 -21.48 -6.88 -2.90
C SER A 161 -20.28 -6.17 -3.51
N LEU A 162 -20.27 -4.83 -3.56
CA LEU A 162 -19.14 -4.03 -4.03
C LEU A 162 -17.90 -4.22 -3.15
N LEU A 163 -18.08 -4.27 -1.82
CA LEU A 163 -17.00 -4.55 -0.87
C LEU A 163 -16.40 -5.95 -1.06
N LEU A 164 -17.25 -6.97 -1.29
CA LEU A 164 -16.78 -8.32 -1.60
C LEU A 164 -16.01 -8.37 -2.92
N LEU A 165 -16.51 -7.72 -3.98
CA LEU A 165 -15.79 -7.62 -5.25
C LEU A 165 -14.43 -6.94 -5.06
N SER A 166 -14.38 -5.82 -4.35
CA SER A 166 -13.13 -5.13 -4.00
C SER A 166 -12.15 -6.04 -3.27
N ALA A 167 -12.62 -6.79 -2.27
CA ALA A 167 -11.82 -7.76 -1.54
C ALA A 167 -11.30 -8.88 -2.46
N ILE A 168 -12.14 -9.47 -3.31
CA ILE A 168 -11.72 -10.52 -4.25
C ILE A 168 -10.64 -9.98 -5.20
N PHE A 169 -10.82 -8.79 -5.76
CA PHE A 169 -9.82 -8.17 -6.64
C PHE A 169 -8.51 -7.83 -5.92
N SER A 170 -8.55 -7.55 -4.61
CA SER A 170 -7.34 -7.33 -3.80
C SER A 170 -6.42 -8.56 -3.74
N ILE A 171 -6.97 -9.77 -3.91
CA ILE A 171 -6.17 -10.99 -4.04
C ILE A 171 -5.38 -10.97 -5.36
N GLY A 172 -5.87 -10.31 -6.41
CA GLY A 172 -5.16 -10.23 -7.69
C GLY A 172 -3.90 -9.37 -7.68
N LEU A 173 -3.62 -8.64 -6.59
CA LEU A 173 -2.45 -7.77 -6.49
C LEU A 173 -1.31 -8.42 -5.69
N PRO A 174 -0.05 -8.19 -6.12
CA PRO A 174 1.11 -8.65 -5.37
C PRO A 174 1.27 -7.87 -4.06
N ASP A 175 1.60 -8.58 -2.98
CA ASP A 175 1.91 -8.00 -1.68
C ASP A 175 3.19 -7.14 -1.72
N THR A 176 3.18 -5.99 -1.04
CA THR A 176 4.31 -5.06 -0.91
C THR A 176 5.17 -5.35 0.32
N ARG A 177 4.76 -6.31 1.16
CA ARG A 177 5.44 -6.67 2.41
C ARG A 177 6.91 -7.03 2.17
N HIS A 178 7.81 -6.32 2.85
CA HIS A 178 9.29 -6.48 2.84
C HIS A 178 10.04 -6.11 1.56
N LEU A 179 9.42 -5.46 0.57
CA LEU A 179 10.18 -4.87 -0.54
C LEU A 179 10.63 -3.43 -0.22
N LYS A 180 11.90 -3.14 -0.49
CA LYS A 180 12.44 -1.79 -0.50
C LYS A 180 11.70 -0.99 -1.58
N ASN A 181 11.25 0.22 -1.24
CA ASN A 181 10.48 1.11 -2.10
C ASN A 181 11.00 1.13 -3.55
N LEU A 182 10.09 1.03 -4.52
CA LEU A 182 10.43 1.07 -5.94
C LEU A 182 10.98 2.45 -6.32
N GLN A 183 12.29 2.57 -6.47
CA GLN A 183 12.93 3.86 -6.75
C GLN A 183 12.88 4.23 -8.24
N THR A 184 12.76 3.24 -9.13
CA THR A 184 12.81 3.46 -10.59
C THR A 184 11.61 2.85 -11.30
N LEU A 185 11.27 3.37 -12.48
CA LEU A 185 10.19 2.84 -13.33
C LEU A 185 10.45 1.39 -13.75
N HIS A 186 11.70 1.06 -14.05
CA HIS A 186 12.10 -0.30 -14.44
C HIS A 186 11.85 -1.33 -13.33
N ASP A 187 12.15 -0.95 -12.08
CA ASP A 187 11.88 -1.78 -10.90
C ASP A 187 10.37 -2.04 -10.74
N ALA A 188 9.54 -1.05 -11.05
CA ALA A 188 8.09 -1.18 -11.03
C ALA A 188 7.53 -2.10 -12.13
N GLU A 189 8.11 -2.08 -13.33
CA GLU A 189 7.73 -3.01 -14.40
C GLU A 189 8.09 -4.46 -14.10
N MET A 190 9.23 -4.68 -13.44
CA MET A 190 9.69 -6.02 -13.06
C MET A 190 8.97 -6.55 -11.82
N PHE A 191 8.45 -5.66 -10.96
CA PHE A 191 7.63 -6.04 -9.82
C PHE A 191 6.41 -6.85 -10.27
N GLY A 192 6.14 -8.00 -9.66
CA GLY A 192 4.96 -8.84 -9.96
C GLY A 192 4.98 -9.62 -11.29
N LYS A 193 6.03 -9.51 -12.13
CA LYS A 193 6.09 -10.21 -13.43
C LYS A 193 6.22 -11.74 -13.30
N TYR A 194 6.82 -12.22 -12.20
CA TYR A 194 7.08 -13.64 -11.94
C TYR A 194 6.19 -14.25 -10.85
N TRP A 195 5.07 -13.62 -10.52
CA TRP A 195 4.15 -14.14 -9.50
C TRP A 195 3.29 -15.27 -10.08
N LYS A 196 3.42 -16.48 -9.52
CA LYS A 196 2.53 -17.60 -9.86
C LYS A 196 1.21 -17.46 -9.12
N TRP A 197 0.14 -18.04 -9.66
CA TRP A 197 -1.20 -18.01 -9.06
C TRP A 197 -1.23 -18.46 -7.58
N LYS A 198 -0.41 -19.46 -7.22
CA LYS A 198 -0.28 -19.95 -5.84
C LYS A 198 0.32 -18.92 -4.87
N ASP A 199 1.14 -18.00 -5.38
CA ASP A 199 1.77 -16.95 -4.58
C ASP A 199 0.78 -15.84 -4.20
N TYR A 200 -0.30 -15.68 -4.95
CA TYR A 200 -1.37 -14.78 -4.56
C TYR A 200 -2.10 -15.32 -3.33
N PHE A 201 -2.19 -16.62 -3.10
CA PHE A 201 -2.87 -17.14 -1.90
C PHE A 201 -1.95 -17.30 -0.68
N THR A 202 -0.64 -17.09 -0.82
CA THR A 202 0.31 -17.26 0.30
C THR A 202 0.59 -15.90 0.96
N SER A 203 0.14 -15.75 2.20
CA SER A 203 0.41 -14.58 3.03
C SER A 203 1.71 -14.80 3.83
N GLY A 204 2.83 -14.21 3.39
CA GLY A 204 4.09 -14.32 4.12
C GLY A 204 5.32 -13.90 3.31
N PRO A 205 6.46 -13.66 3.98
CA PRO A 205 7.71 -13.32 3.31
C PRO A 205 8.16 -14.49 2.42
N LYS A 206 8.36 -14.23 1.12
CA LYS A 206 9.01 -15.23 0.26
C LYS A 206 10.50 -15.30 0.60
N LYS A 207 11.03 -16.52 0.67
CA LYS A 207 12.46 -16.80 0.63
C LYS A 207 13.01 -16.19 -0.67
N ALA A 208 14.02 -15.33 -0.56
CA ALA A 208 14.61 -14.61 -1.67
C ALA A 208 15.17 -15.58 -2.73
N ASP A 209 14.45 -15.75 -3.85
CA ASP A 209 14.94 -16.53 -4.98
C ASP A 209 15.73 -15.62 -5.94
N HIS A 210 17.01 -15.95 -6.12
CA HIS A 210 18.04 -15.24 -6.88
C HIS A 210 17.70 -15.08 -8.38
N LYS A 211 16.64 -15.73 -8.85
CA LYS A 211 16.18 -15.71 -10.26
C LYS A 211 15.25 -14.54 -10.59
N ASN A 212 14.69 -13.87 -9.59
CA ASN A 212 13.86 -12.69 -9.80
C ASN A 212 14.79 -11.46 -9.84
N GLY A 213 14.90 -10.78 -10.98
CA GLY A 213 15.82 -9.66 -11.25
C GLY A 213 15.78 -8.44 -10.30
N ILE A 214 15.07 -8.54 -9.17
CA ILE A 214 15.10 -7.65 -8.01
C ILE A 214 16.50 -7.65 -7.36
N LEU A 215 17.28 -8.73 -7.43
CA LEU A 215 18.64 -8.74 -6.87
C LEU A 215 19.64 -7.91 -7.69
N LYS A 216 19.43 -7.75 -9.01
CA LYS A 216 20.26 -6.84 -9.81
C LYS A 216 20.05 -5.37 -9.43
N SER A 217 18.88 -5.03 -8.84
CA SER A 217 18.65 -3.70 -8.23
C SER A 217 19.09 -3.61 -6.76
N MET A 218 19.19 -4.74 -6.03
CA MET A 218 19.76 -4.77 -4.67
C MET A 218 21.27 -4.52 -4.62
N GLU A 219 22.03 -4.90 -5.66
CA GLU A 219 23.49 -4.70 -5.69
C GLU A 219 23.91 -3.27 -6.06
N LYS A 220 23.03 -2.49 -6.69
CA LYS A 220 23.27 -1.04 -6.84
C LYS A 220 23.02 -0.34 -5.51
N LYS A 221 24.01 -0.44 -4.62
CA LYS A 221 24.21 0.46 -3.48
C LYS A 221 23.93 1.89 -3.97
N PRO A 222 23.07 2.70 -3.31
CA PRO A 222 22.85 4.07 -3.76
C PRO A 222 24.21 4.76 -3.78
N GLN A 223 24.72 5.06 -4.98
CA GLN A 223 25.86 5.96 -5.13
C GLN A 223 25.34 7.33 -4.71
N SER A 224 25.46 7.67 -3.42
CA SER A 224 25.44 9.08 -3.08
C SER A 224 26.62 9.70 -3.81
N PRO A 225 26.44 10.87 -4.47
CA PRO A 225 27.54 11.59 -5.10
C PRO A 225 28.71 11.76 -4.13
N ILE A 226 28.39 11.94 -2.84
CA ILE A 226 29.32 12.06 -1.72
C ILE A 226 30.15 10.79 -1.52
N LEU A 227 29.59 9.57 -1.60
CA LEU A 227 30.40 8.35 -1.47
C LEU A 227 31.35 8.16 -2.65
N GLY A 228 30.95 8.62 -3.83
CA GLY A 228 31.81 8.66 -5.01
C GLY A 228 32.97 9.65 -4.83
N LEU A 229 32.69 10.82 -4.25
CA LEU A 229 33.70 11.83 -3.91
C LEU A 229 34.62 11.37 -2.78
N LEU A 230 34.08 10.71 -1.74
CA LEU A 230 34.88 10.13 -0.65
C LEU A 230 35.80 9.03 -1.18
N ARG A 231 35.28 8.11 -2.01
CA ARG A 231 36.12 7.09 -2.64
C ARG A 231 37.19 7.72 -3.53
N LYS A 232 36.86 8.75 -4.32
CA LYS A 232 37.82 9.44 -5.19
C LYS A 232 38.88 10.20 -4.38
N ARG A 233 38.50 10.79 -3.25
CA ARG A 233 39.41 11.44 -2.29
C ARG A 233 40.33 10.41 -1.61
N ASP A 234 39.78 9.28 -1.19
CA ASP A 234 40.54 8.21 -0.55
C ASP A 234 41.52 7.55 -1.55
N SER A 235 41.12 7.39 -2.82
CA SER A 235 42.01 7.00 -3.92
C SER A 235 43.11 8.03 -4.18
N PHE A 236 42.83 9.32 -4.03
CA PHE A 236 43.82 10.39 -4.20
C PHE A 236 44.84 10.39 -3.06
N HIS A 237 44.41 10.14 -1.82
CA HIS A 237 45.32 10.00 -0.68
C HIS A 237 46.17 8.73 -0.75
N LEU A 238 45.61 7.61 -1.23
CA LEU A 238 46.38 6.38 -1.46
C LEU A 238 47.42 6.56 -2.58
N ALA A 239 47.05 7.18 -3.70
CA ALA A 239 48.01 7.47 -4.78
C ALA A 239 49.09 8.48 -4.37
N ASN A 240 48.75 9.45 -3.51
CA ASN A 240 49.73 10.41 -2.99
C ASN A 240 50.66 9.78 -1.94
N ALA A 241 50.16 8.85 -1.13
CA ALA A 241 50.97 8.08 -0.19
C ALA A 241 51.88 7.08 -0.91
N GLU A 242 51.39 6.40 -1.96
CA GLU A 242 52.21 5.51 -2.80
C GLU A 242 53.27 6.31 -3.58
N GLY A 243 52.93 7.51 -4.09
CA GLY A 243 53.89 8.41 -4.74
C GLY A 243 54.94 8.99 -3.77
N GLU A 244 54.58 9.29 -2.51
CA GLU A 244 55.55 9.69 -1.49
C GLU A 244 56.46 8.54 -1.04
N ILE A 245 55.95 7.30 -1.01
CA ILE A 245 56.72 6.09 -0.69
C ILE A 245 57.67 5.74 -1.85
N GLU A 246 57.24 5.79 -3.11
CA GLU A 246 58.12 5.59 -4.28
C GLU A 246 59.22 6.66 -4.37
N VAL A 247 58.92 7.93 -4.04
CA VAL A 247 59.93 9.01 -4.03
C VAL A 247 60.90 8.86 -2.85
N LEU A 248 60.45 8.35 -1.70
CA LEU A 248 61.32 8.02 -0.57
C LEU A 248 62.20 6.79 -0.84
N GLU A 249 61.68 5.74 -1.49
CA GLU A 249 62.47 4.57 -1.92
C GLU A 249 63.49 4.96 -2.99
N CYS A 250 63.11 5.77 -3.98
CA CYS A 250 64.03 6.23 -5.03
C CYS A 250 65.14 7.14 -4.45
N ASN A 251 64.81 8.03 -3.51
CA ASN A 251 65.81 8.87 -2.82
C ASN A 251 66.72 8.06 -1.90
N PHE A 252 66.19 7.01 -1.25
CA PHE A 252 66.98 6.10 -0.43
C PHE A 252 67.95 5.26 -1.28
N GLU A 253 67.52 4.71 -2.42
CA GLU A 253 68.40 3.99 -3.36
C GLU A 253 69.47 4.89 -3.97
N SER A 254 69.17 6.15 -4.33
CA SER A 254 70.20 7.08 -4.81
C SER A 254 71.23 7.47 -3.73
N SER A 255 70.81 7.60 -2.46
CA SER A 255 71.74 7.90 -1.35
C SER A 255 72.67 6.73 -1.00
N VAL A 256 72.21 5.48 -1.18
CA VAL A 256 73.03 4.27 -0.96
C VAL A 256 74.03 4.03 -2.09
N LEU A 257 73.72 4.45 -3.33
CA LEU A 257 74.65 4.36 -4.46
C LEU A 257 75.75 5.42 -4.45
N GLU A 258 75.49 6.63 -3.91
CA GLU A 258 76.54 7.65 -3.72
C GLU A 258 77.56 7.27 -2.63
N GLU A 259 77.14 6.54 -1.59
CA GLU A 259 78.04 6.12 -0.51
C GLU A 259 78.98 4.95 -0.89
N SER A 260 78.62 4.15 -1.90
CA SER A 260 79.49 3.09 -2.45
C SER A 260 80.50 3.57 -3.50
N ALA A 261 80.31 4.75 -4.10
CA ALA A 261 81.23 5.28 -5.12
C ALA A 261 82.44 6.05 -4.56
N VAL A 262 82.49 6.30 -3.24
CA VAL A 262 83.57 7.06 -2.56
C VAL A 262 84.63 6.15 -1.90
N LYS A 263 84.55 4.83 -2.10
CA LYS A 263 85.56 3.86 -1.67
C LYS A 263 86.10 3.02 -2.84
N VAL A 264 86.81 3.68 -3.77
CA VAL A 264 87.87 3.07 -4.60
C VAL A 264 89.00 4.08 -4.74
#